data_AF-A0A957C641-F1
#
_entry.id   AF-A0A957C641-F1
#
_cell.length_a   1.000
_cell.length_b   1.000
_cell.length_c   1.000
_cell.angle_alpha   90.00
_cell.angle_beta   90.00
_cell.angle_gamma   90.00
#
_symmetry.space_group_name_H-M   'P 1'
#
loop_
_entity.id
_entity.type
_entity.pdbx_description
1 polymer ?
#
loop_
_entity_poly.entity_id
_entity_poly.type
_entity_poly.pdbx_seq_one_letter_code
_entity_poly.pdbx_strand_id
1 'polypeptide(L)' 'KCGILRAKEMPEMEVIGVEVPDPYGPYGAKGVGEIGLVPTAGAVANALYQYDGVRRTQLPMRLPKRRPSKNGATV' A
#
# COMPACT_ATOMS: atom_id res chain seq x y z
N LYS A 1 -24.09 -0.62 0.08
CA LYS A 1 -22.88 -0.05 0.73
C LYS A 1 -21.77 -0.02 -0.32
N CYS A 2 -21.15 1.13 -0.60
CA CYS A 2 -20.25 1.32 -1.74
C CYS A 2 -18.79 0.86 -1.53
N GLY A 3 -18.49 0.13 -0.45
CA GLY A 3 -17.13 -0.36 -0.17
C GLY A 3 -16.11 0.74 0.18
N ILE A 4 -16.57 1.96 0.48
CA ILE A 4 -15.71 3.10 0.83
C ILE A 4 -15.31 2.99 2.30
N LEU A 5 -14.02 3.11 2.58
CA LEU A 5 -13.47 3.14 3.93
C LEU A 5 -13.95 4.38 4.68
N ARG A 6 -14.31 4.19 5.95
CA ARG A 6 -14.57 5.27 6.89
C ARG A 6 -13.24 5.76 7.47
N ALA A 7 -13.23 6.97 8.02
CA ALA A 7 -12.04 7.55 8.63
C ALA A 7 -11.35 6.62 9.65
N LYS A 8 -12.13 5.92 10.49
CA LYS A 8 -11.60 4.97 11.50
C LYS A 8 -11.01 3.67 10.94
N GLU A 9 -11.23 3.37 9.66
CA GLU A 9 -10.72 2.18 8.99
C GLU A 9 -9.40 2.46 8.27
N MET A 10 -8.97 3.72 8.22
CA MET A 10 -7.68 4.10 7.66
C MET A 10 -6.55 3.64 8.59
N PRO A 11 -5.51 2.99 8.07
CA PRO A 11 -4.31 2.70 8.85
C PRO A 11 -3.56 4.00 9.17
N GLU A 12 -2.67 3.94 10.16
CA GLU A 12 -1.67 4.99 10.34
C GLU A 12 -0.79 5.08 9.10
N MET A 13 -0.48 6.29 8.67
CA MET A 13 0.31 6.56 7.48
C MET A 13 1.38 7.59 7.79
N GLU A 14 2.58 7.35 7.27
CA GLU A 14 3.68 8.30 7.25
C GLU A 14 3.90 8.78 5.81
N VAL A 15 4.11 10.08 5.63
CA VAL A 15 4.40 10.68 4.32
C VAL A 15 5.85 11.13 4.31
N ILE A 16 6.66 10.46 3.51
CA ILE A 16 8.08 10.78 3.32
C ILE A 16 8.21 11.59 2.03
N GLY A 17 8.51 12.88 2.16
CA GLY A 17 8.78 13.75 1.02
C GLY A 17 10.16 13.50 0.43
N VAL A 18 10.25 13.39 -0.90
CA VAL A 18 11.51 13.29 -1.64
C VAL A 18 11.61 14.49 -2.57
N GLU A 19 12.54 15.40 -2.25
CA GLU A 19 12.71 16.66 -2.97
C GLU A 19 13.79 16.51 -4.02
N VAL A 20 13.38 16.32 -5.27
CA VAL A 20 14.25 16.35 -6.44
C VAL A 20 13.62 17.29 -7.45
N PRO A 21 14.31 18.34 -7.92
CA PRO A 21 13.77 19.24 -8.95
C PRO A 21 13.45 18.50 -10.25
N ASP A 22 12.42 18.95 -10.97
CA ASP A 22 12.18 18.56 -12.36
C ASP A 22 12.98 19.47 -13.30
N PRO A 23 13.88 18.95 -14.16
CA PRO A 23 14.59 19.80 -15.13
C PRO A 23 13.68 20.48 -16.16
N TYR A 24 12.44 19.98 -16.35
CA TYR A 24 11.49 20.52 -17.33
C TYR A 24 10.28 21.22 -16.68
N GLY A 25 10.09 21.07 -15.37
CA GLY A 25 8.99 21.69 -14.63
C GLY A 25 9.27 23.15 -14.29
N PRO A 26 8.28 24.06 -14.38
CA PRO A 26 8.45 25.42 -13.91
C PRO A 26 8.80 25.40 -12.41
N TYR A 27 9.84 26.14 -12.04
CA TYR A 27 10.37 26.17 -10.67
C TYR A 27 10.77 24.78 -10.11
N GLY A 28 11.01 23.78 -10.97
CA GLY A 28 11.36 22.41 -10.55
C GLY A 28 10.18 21.57 -10.03
N ALA A 29 8.95 22.03 -10.21
CA ALA A 29 7.75 21.36 -9.69
C ALA A 29 7.40 20.06 -10.43
N LYS A 30 6.77 19.12 -9.71
CA LYS A 30 6.29 17.82 -10.21
C LYS A 30 4.85 17.57 -9.79
N GLY A 31 4.12 16.79 -10.59
CA GLY A 31 2.79 16.31 -10.22
C GLY A 31 2.86 15.27 -9.10
N VAL A 32 1.99 15.40 -8.08
CA VAL A 32 1.96 14.51 -6.90
C VAL A 32 0.58 13.89 -6.63
N GLY A 33 -0.49 14.33 -7.31
CA GLY A 33 -1.87 13.94 -6.96
C GLY A 33 -2.15 12.44 -7.05
N GLU A 34 -1.61 11.77 -8.06
CA GLU A 34 -1.90 10.35 -8.31
C GLU A 34 -0.88 9.39 -7.67
N ILE A 35 0.30 9.88 -7.26
CA ILE A 35 1.41 9.03 -6.82
C ILE A 35 1.10 8.28 -5.53
N GLY A 36 0.23 8.81 -4.67
CA GLY A 36 -0.27 8.09 -3.49
C GLY A 36 -1.27 7.00 -3.86
N LEU A 37 -2.13 7.26 -4.84
CA LEU A 37 -3.23 6.36 -5.21
C LEU A 37 -2.78 5.20 -6.10
N VAL A 38 -2.04 5.50 -7.18
CA VAL A 38 -1.64 4.53 -8.22
C VAL A 38 -0.93 3.28 -7.63
N PRO A 39 0.08 3.40 -6.77
CA PRO A 39 0.80 2.24 -6.25
C PRO A 39 0.10 1.55 -5.08
N THR A 40 -0.94 2.15 -4.48
CA THR A 40 -1.55 1.63 -3.24
C THR A 40 -2.04 0.19 -3.40
N ALA A 41 -2.78 -0.11 -4.47
CA ALA A 41 -3.26 -1.47 -4.70
C ALA A 41 -2.10 -2.47 -4.89
N GLY A 42 -1.08 -2.09 -5.67
CA GLY A 42 0.10 -2.93 -5.90
C GLY A 42 0.90 -3.20 -4.61
N ALA A 43 1.07 -2.17 -3.78
CA ALA A 43 1.74 -2.29 -2.48
C ALA A 43 1.00 -3.28 -1.56
N VAL A 44 -0.34 -3.16 -1.47
CA VAL A 44 -1.16 -4.10 -0.69
C VAL A 44 -1.08 -5.53 -1.24
N ALA A 45 -1.16 -5.73 -2.56
CA ALA A 45 -1.00 -7.05 -3.16
C ALA A 45 0.36 -7.68 -2.83
N ASN A 46 1.44 -6.90 -2.91
CA ASN A 46 2.78 -7.38 -2.62
C ASN A 46 2.95 -7.73 -1.14
N ALA A 47 2.41 -6.92 -0.22
CA ALA A 47 2.41 -7.21 1.21
C ALA A 47 1.65 -8.52 1.52
N LEU A 48 0.47 -8.71 0.91
CA LEU A 48 -0.31 -9.95 1.06
C LEU A 48 0.45 -11.16 0.47
N TYR A 49 1.09 -11.01 -0.68
CA TYR A 49 1.91 -12.05 -1.28
C TYR A 49 3.09 -12.43 -0.38
N GLN A 50 3.78 -11.47 0.25
CA GLN A 50 4.83 -11.77 1.23
C GLN A 50 4.28 -12.53 2.45
N TYR A 51 3.02 -12.27 2.83
CA TYR A 51 2.38 -12.91 3.97
C TYR A 51 1.96 -14.37 3.71
N ASP A 52 1.32 -14.65 2.58
CA ASP A 52 0.70 -15.95 2.27
C ASP A 52 1.19 -16.67 1.00
N GLY A 53 2.04 -16.04 0.19
CA GLY A 53 2.55 -16.60 -1.08
C GLY A 53 1.54 -16.60 -2.25
N VAL A 54 0.35 -16.01 -2.08
CA VAL A 54 -0.70 -16.00 -3.10
C VAL A 54 -0.69 -14.70 -3.90
N ARG A 55 -0.41 -14.80 -5.20
CA ARG A 55 -0.38 -13.63 -6.10
C ARG A 55 -1.81 -13.16 -6.40
N ARG A 56 -2.07 -11.88 -6.14
CA ARG A 56 -3.37 -11.23 -6.40
C ARG A 56 -3.26 -10.27 -7.57
N THR A 57 -4.13 -10.45 -8.57
CA THR A 57 -4.15 -9.64 -9.80
C THR A 57 -5.54 -9.06 -10.11
N GLN A 58 -6.50 -9.24 -9.19
CA GLN A 58 -7.87 -8.79 -9.34
C GLN A 58 -8.35 -8.07 -8.07
N LEU A 59 -9.20 -7.06 -8.27
CA LEU A 59 -9.87 -6.30 -7.22
C LEU A 59 -11.36 -6.70 -7.12
N PRO A 60 -11.97 -6.64 -5.92
CA PRO A 60 -11.34 -6.41 -4.62
C PRO A 60 -10.49 -7.62 -4.20
N MET A 61 -9.39 -7.37 -3.47
CA MET A 61 -8.46 -8.43 -3.05
C MET A 61 -9.07 -9.31 -1.96
N ARG A 62 -8.94 -10.63 -2.10
CA ARG A 62 -9.30 -11.58 -1.05
C ARG A 62 -8.27 -11.51 0.09
N LEU A 63 -8.73 -11.26 1.31
CA LEU A 63 -7.86 -11.28 2.49
C LEU A 63 -7.44 -12.72 2.84
N PRO A 64 -6.19 -12.92 3.29
CA PRO A 64 -5.73 -14.22 3.76
C PRO A 64 -6.48 -14.63 5.03
N LYS A 65 -6.59 -15.95 5.26
CA LYS A 65 -6.91 -16.44 6.60
C LYS A 65 -5.75 -16.10 7.54
N ARG A 66 -6.04 -15.79 8.80
CA ARG A 66 -5.02 -15.52 9.81
C ARG A 66 -4.01 -16.69 9.82
N ARG A 67 -2.74 -16.38 9.59
CA ARG A 67 -1.65 -17.34 9.68
C ARG A 67 -1.62 -17.90 11.12
N PRO A 68 -1.47 -19.22 11.32
CA PRO A 68 -1.29 -19.78 12.66
C PRO A 68 -0.14 -19.05 13.36
N SER A 69 -0.32 -18.70 14.64
CA SER A 69 0.76 -18.10 15.42
C SER A 69 1.98 -19.02 15.36
N LYS A 70 3.15 -18.50 14.96
CA LYS A 70 4.41 -19.22 15.16
C LYS A 70 4.80 -19.09 16.64
N ASN A 71 4.04 -19.71 17.54
CA ASN A 71 4.50 -19.95 18.91
C ASN A 71 5.46 -21.15 18.84
N GLY A 72 6.75 -20.89 18.67
CA GLY A 72 7.76 -21.95 18.60
C GLY A 72 9.16 -21.55 18.14
N ALA A 73 9.47 -20.27 17.94
CA ALA A 73 10.86 -19.82 17.84
C ALA A 73 11.30 -19.31 19.22
N THR A 74 11.71 -20.26 20.07
CA THR A 74 12.61 -20.00 21.18
C THR A 74 13.98 -19.62 20.61
N VAL A 75 14.58 -18.60 21.22
CA VAL A 75 15.91 -17.95 20.99
C VAL A 75 16.11 -17.16 19.71
#